data_AF-A0AAN8K477-F1
#
_entry.id   AF-A0AAN8K477-F1
#
_cell.length_a   1.000
_cell.length_b   1.000
_cell.length_c   1.000
_cell.angle_alpha   90.00
_cell.angle_beta   90.00
_cell.angle_gamma   90.00
#
_symmetry.space_group_name_H-M   'P 1'
#
loop_
_entity.id
_entity.type
_entity.pdbx_description
1 polymer ?
#
loop_
_entity_poly.entity_id
_entity_poly.type
_entity_poly.pdbx_seq_one_letter_code
_entity_poly.pdbx_strand_id
1 'polypeptide(L)'
;MKRGLRTTAMKTCALFLLVTAYLESIVCQEQISTADWAAVTQTNPRVLVLFYDQSKPPSEDIQKLFSTYTAPTGFAGDLKVFQSTDTVLANSFGITEFPSVLFNRDNSPVPYDGDINDEELSDWLIQAQEVATKVLVDLTFEHQTQAITGGTTGDWLVVFYKDSCSSSLTTFETVAVRLKGKTNVAKVNIDENPKLVSRFSITKCPTTIFFRQGTMYRHEVDKYTVKILLSFVQAWYRNMKAEKIPFEPTAFDKATENIALFIKKQLNGPNRKIILGVGGGIGGLLALIILVCCCRRSKSPTKEKTQ
;
A
#
# COMPACT_ATOMS: atom_id res chain seq x y z
N MET A 1 3.43 60.01 61.75
CA MET A 1 4.28 58.95 61.15
C MET A 1 3.39 57.83 60.61
N LYS A 2 3.09 57.81 59.31
CA LYS A 2 2.42 56.69 58.64
C LYS A 2 3.17 56.40 57.34
N ARG A 3 4.28 55.67 57.45
CA ARG A 3 5.01 55.03 56.34
C ARG A 3 5.18 53.57 56.74
N GLY A 4 4.58 52.64 56.00
CA GLY A 4 4.75 51.21 56.32
C GLY A 4 3.82 50.21 55.65
N LEU A 5 2.92 50.62 54.75
CA LEU A 5 1.90 49.72 54.20
C LEU A 5 1.76 49.82 52.67
N ARG A 6 2.87 49.78 51.92
CA ARG A 6 2.82 49.73 50.44
C ARG A 6 3.81 48.75 49.78
N THR A 7 4.75 48.19 50.52
CA THR A 7 5.82 47.35 49.96
C THR A 7 5.55 45.85 50.00
N THR A 8 4.62 45.37 50.83
CA THR A 8 4.35 43.93 50.98
C THR A 8 3.42 43.39 49.88
N ALA A 9 2.42 44.18 49.45
CA ALA A 9 1.45 43.76 48.43
C ALA A 9 2.04 43.66 47.01
N MET A 10 3.06 44.48 46.70
CA MET A 10 3.69 44.49 45.38
C MET A 10 4.66 43.31 45.20
N LYS A 11 5.27 42.83 46.29
CA LYS A 11 6.15 41.65 46.29
C LYS A 11 5.37 40.33 46.21
N THR A 12 4.21 40.23 46.87
CA THR A 12 3.35 39.05 46.78
C THR A 12 2.68 38.93 45.41
N CYS A 13 2.32 40.05 44.76
CA CYS A 13 1.74 40.01 43.41
C CYS A 13 2.77 39.66 42.33
N ALA A 14 4.01 40.15 42.43
CA ALA A 14 5.09 39.79 41.50
C ALA A 14 5.54 38.32 41.65
N LEU A 15 5.56 37.78 42.87
CA LEU A 15 5.87 36.37 43.11
C LEU A 15 4.75 35.44 42.60
N PHE A 16 3.48 35.86 42.73
CA PHE A 16 2.34 35.12 42.19
C PHE A 16 2.33 35.12 40.65
N LEU A 17 2.63 36.26 40.02
CA LEU A 17 2.77 36.36 38.56
C LEU A 17 3.97 35.57 38.02
N LEU A 18 5.08 35.52 38.77
CA LEU A 18 6.23 34.70 38.42
C LEU A 18 5.93 33.21 38.60
N VAL A 19 5.18 32.81 39.62
CA VAL A 19 4.78 31.40 39.85
C VAL A 19 3.74 30.95 38.81
N THR A 20 2.79 31.80 38.41
CA THR A 20 1.85 31.49 37.32
C THR A 20 2.56 31.43 35.97
N ALA A 21 3.50 32.33 35.69
CA ALA A 21 4.33 32.26 34.49
C ALA A 21 5.28 31.05 34.48
N TYR A 22 5.80 30.64 35.65
CA TYR A 22 6.62 29.42 35.78
C TYR A 22 5.79 28.14 35.60
N LEU A 23 4.54 28.14 36.07
CA LEU A 23 3.58 27.05 35.89
C LEU A 23 3.06 26.97 34.44
N GLU A 24 3.00 28.08 33.71
CA GLU A 24 2.70 28.11 32.26
C GLU A 24 3.88 27.66 31.38
N SER A 25 5.09 27.55 31.95
CA SER A 25 6.29 27.08 31.22
C SER A 25 6.65 25.62 31.49
N ILE A 26 5.84 24.88 32.24
CA ILE A 26 5.87 23.42 32.14
C ILE A 26 5.17 23.10 30.83
N VAL A 27 5.95 22.99 29.75
CA VAL A 27 5.54 22.26 28.55
C VAL A 27 5.26 20.84 29.04
N CYS A 28 4.02 20.59 29.46
CA CYS A 28 3.53 19.25 29.71
C CYS A 28 3.49 18.58 28.36
N GLN A 29 4.60 17.94 28.02
CA GLN A 29 4.74 17.15 26.82
C GLN A 29 3.59 16.14 26.77
N GLU A 30 2.64 16.37 25.88
CA GLU A 30 1.41 15.58 25.85
C GLU A 30 1.77 14.13 25.49
N GLN A 31 1.62 13.24 26.47
CA GLN A 31 1.80 11.82 26.30
C GLN A 31 0.52 11.21 25.72
N ILE A 32 0.66 10.29 24.77
CA ILE A 32 -0.47 9.58 24.16
C ILE A 32 -0.34 8.08 24.39
N SER A 33 -1.45 7.42 24.75
CA SER A 33 -1.54 5.97 24.91
C SER A 33 -2.49 5.34 23.89
N THR A 34 -2.50 4.00 23.85
CA THR A 34 -3.43 3.22 23.02
C THR A 34 -4.89 3.58 23.30
N ALA A 35 -5.24 3.90 24.54
CA ALA A 35 -6.62 4.24 24.93
C ALA A 35 -7.06 5.60 24.39
N ASP A 36 -6.11 6.54 24.24
CA ASP A 36 -6.40 7.91 23.83
C ASP A 36 -6.43 8.07 22.29
N TRP A 37 -5.74 7.18 21.57
CA TRP A 37 -5.51 7.27 20.13
C TRP A 37 -6.76 7.63 19.33
N ALA A 38 -7.83 6.85 19.50
CA ALA A 38 -9.07 7.04 18.72
C ALA A 38 -9.71 8.42 18.95
N ALA A 39 -9.72 8.92 20.19
CA ALA A 39 -10.28 10.22 20.51
C ALA A 39 -9.40 11.36 19.97
N VAL A 40 -8.07 11.22 20.09
CA VAL A 40 -7.11 12.21 19.60
C VAL A 40 -7.15 12.32 18.08
N THR A 41 -7.14 11.20 17.33
CA THR A 41 -7.13 11.24 15.86
C THR A 41 -8.48 11.60 15.26
N GLN A 42 -9.58 11.40 15.99
CA GLN A 42 -10.90 11.87 15.57
C GLN A 42 -11.02 13.40 15.65
N THR A 43 -10.38 14.01 16.64
CA THR A 43 -10.42 15.48 16.86
C THR A 43 -9.31 16.21 16.12
N ASN A 44 -8.16 15.55 15.91
CA ASN A 44 -6.99 16.12 15.27
C ASN A 44 -6.63 15.27 14.04
N PRO A 45 -6.84 15.77 12.81
CA PRO A 45 -6.53 15.03 11.60
C PRO A 45 -5.03 14.88 11.36
N ARG A 46 -4.20 15.73 11.99
CA ARG A 46 -2.74 15.81 11.80
C ARG A 46 -2.03 15.64 13.14
N VAL A 47 -1.46 14.45 13.35
CA VAL A 47 -0.84 14.09 14.62
C VAL A 47 0.56 13.51 14.35
N LEU A 48 1.58 14.12 14.93
CA LEU A 48 2.95 13.60 14.95
C LEU A 48 3.23 12.99 16.31
N VAL A 49 3.76 11.78 16.35
CA VAL A 49 4.08 11.07 17.60
C VAL A 49 5.53 10.60 17.57
N LEU A 50 6.29 10.98 18.59
CA LEU A 50 7.59 10.36 18.89
C LEU A 50 7.38 9.18 19.83
N PHE A 51 7.73 7.99 19.37
CA PHE A 51 7.78 6.78 20.17
C PHE A 51 9.19 6.52 20.69
N TYR A 52 9.31 6.18 21.98
CA TYR A 52 10.57 5.77 22.58
C TYR A 52 10.35 4.80 23.75
N ASP A 53 11.41 4.08 24.14
CA ASP A 53 11.39 3.23 25.33
C ASP A 53 11.66 4.09 26.57
N GLN A 54 10.82 3.95 27.60
CA GLN A 54 11.03 4.61 28.89
C GLN A 54 12.37 4.24 29.53
N SER A 55 12.88 3.02 29.29
CA SER A 55 14.17 2.55 29.79
C SER A 55 15.36 3.21 29.08
N LYS A 56 15.15 3.69 27.85
CA LYS A 56 16.16 4.29 26.99
C LYS A 56 15.58 5.54 26.33
N PRO A 57 15.51 6.66 27.08
CA PRO A 57 14.97 7.90 26.54
C PRO A 57 15.76 8.37 25.31
N PRO A 58 15.14 9.16 24.41
CA PRO A 58 15.81 9.72 23.25
C PRO A 58 16.91 10.70 23.69
N SER A 59 17.83 11.03 22.76
CA SER A 59 18.88 12.01 23.04
C SER A 59 18.29 13.37 23.45
N GLU A 60 19.07 14.18 24.16
CA GLU A 60 18.66 15.54 24.56
C GLU A 60 18.25 16.38 23.35
N ASP A 61 18.95 16.23 22.23
CA ASP A 61 18.63 16.92 20.97
C ASP A 61 17.24 16.56 20.44
N ILE A 62 16.87 15.27 20.45
CA ILE A 62 15.54 14.81 20.01
C ILE A 62 14.46 15.28 20.98
N GLN A 63 14.73 15.25 22.30
CA GLN A 63 13.78 15.75 23.31
C GLN A 63 13.53 17.25 23.13
N LYS A 64 14.58 18.03 22.88
CA LYS A 64 14.48 19.46 22.63
C LYS A 64 13.77 19.75 21.31
N LEU A 65 14.04 18.97 20.27
CA LEU A 65 13.32 19.08 18.99
C LEU A 65 11.83 18.90 19.21
N PHE A 66 11.39 17.78 19.78
CA PHE A 66 9.97 17.48 19.94
C PHE A 66 9.23 18.32 20.99
N SER A 67 9.95 19.00 21.91
CA SER A 67 9.32 19.95 22.84
C SER A 67 9.04 21.32 22.21
N THR A 68 9.70 21.65 21.11
CA THR A 68 9.55 22.92 20.40
C THR A 68 9.04 22.76 18.96
N TYR A 69 8.86 21.53 18.49
CA TYR A 69 8.48 21.22 17.13
C TYR A 69 7.07 21.75 16.81
N THR A 70 6.96 22.44 15.68
CA THR A 70 5.70 22.96 15.16
C THR A 70 5.58 22.64 13.68
N ALA A 71 4.38 22.81 13.11
CA ALA A 71 4.16 22.62 11.69
C ALA A 71 5.17 23.42 10.84
N PRO A 72 5.88 22.80 9.88
CA PRO A 72 6.81 23.51 9.02
C PRO A 72 6.08 24.42 8.02
N THR A 73 6.83 25.34 7.41
CA THR A 73 6.28 26.23 6.38
C THR A 73 5.75 25.41 5.19
N GLY A 74 4.52 25.69 4.76
CA GLY A 74 3.86 24.96 3.67
C GLY A 74 3.07 23.72 4.12
N PHE A 75 3.03 23.43 5.42
CA PHE A 75 2.18 22.39 5.98
C PHE A 75 0.72 22.86 6.05
N ALA A 76 -0.21 22.04 5.55
CA ALA A 76 -1.62 22.37 5.57
C ALA A 76 -2.29 21.98 6.92
N GLY A 77 -2.77 22.99 7.65
CA GLY A 77 -3.55 22.82 8.88
C GLY A 77 -2.71 22.74 10.16
N ASP A 78 -3.39 22.44 11.27
CA ASP A 78 -2.76 22.42 12.59
C ASP A 78 -2.12 21.06 12.88
N LEU A 79 -0.80 21.04 13.13
CA LEU A 79 -0.09 19.85 13.57
C LEU A 79 -0.12 19.74 15.09
N LYS A 80 -0.61 18.62 15.61
CA LYS A 80 -0.43 18.25 17.02
C LYS A 80 0.75 17.31 17.19
N VAL A 81 1.60 17.59 18.17
CA VAL A 81 2.81 16.81 18.44
C VAL A 81 2.65 16.15 19.81
N PHE A 82 2.77 14.84 19.85
CA PHE A 82 2.71 14.02 21.06
C PHE A 82 3.97 13.19 21.19
N GLN A 83 4.14 12.63 22.38
CA GLN A 83 5.13 11.60 22.63
C GLN A 83 4.47 10.37 23.25
N SER A 84 5.08 9.20 23.12
CA SER A 84 4.52 7.97 23.65
C SER A 84 5.60 6.97 24.02
N THR A 85 5.45 6.39 25.21
CA THR A 85 6.20 5.19 25.64
C THR A 85 5.35 3.92 25.56
N ASP A 86 4.15 4.00 24.97
CA ASP A 86 3.24 2.87 24.85
C ASP A 86 3.68 1.95 23.70
N THR A 87 4.27 0.81 24.06
CA THR A 87 4.74 -0.19 23.10
C THR A 87 3.59 -0.91 22.39
N VAL A 88 2.40 -0.99 22.98
CA VAL A 88 1.23 -1.60 22.34
C VAL A 88 0.78 -0.73 21.16
N LEU A 89 0.73 0.58 21.38
CA LEU A 89 0.42 1.55 20.33
C LEU A 89 1.47 1.51 19.21
N ALA A 90 2.76 1.56 19.56
CA ALA A 90 3.86 1.48 18.59
C ALA A 90 3.80 0.20 17.74
N ASN A 91 3.65 -0.96 18.39
CA ASN A 91 3.58 -2.26 17.71
C ASN A 91 2.36 -2.37 16.78
N SER A 92 1.25 -1.70 17.09
CA SER A 92 0.06 -1.69 16.22
C SER A 92 0.34 -1.08 14.84
N PHE A 93 1.32 -0.18 14.73
CA PHE A 93 1.79 0.42 13.48
C PHE A 93 3.02 -0.28 12.89
N GLY A 94 3.47 -1.38 13.49
CA GLY A 94 4.68 -2.12 13.09
C GLY A 94 5.99 -1.47 13.54
N ILE A 95 5.94 -0.53 14.50
CA ILE A 95 7.13 0.12 15.05
C ILE A 95 7.70 -0.76 16.17
N THR A 96 8.86 -1.36 15.91
CA THR A 96 9.59 -2.21 16.87
C THR A 96 10.96 -1.64 17.24
N GLU A 97 11.41 -0.61 16.53
CA GLU A 97 12.69 0.06 16.74
C GLU A 97 12.44 1.44 17.34
N PHE A 98 13.27 1.84 18.31
CA PHE A 98 13.12 3.08 19.05
C PHE A 98 14.46 3.85 19.10
N PRO A 99 14.43 5.20 19.11
CA PRO A 99 13.24 6.04 18.92
C PRO A 99 12.70 6.00 17.49
N SER A 100 11.41 6.25 17.30
CA SER A 100 10.76 6.26 15.98
C SER A 100 9.67 7.31 15.94
N VAL A 101 9.42 7.87 14.75
CA VAL A 101 8.40 8.91 14.54
C VAL A 101 7.28 8.37 13.68
N LEU A 102 6.04 8.70 14.04
CA LEU A 102 4.85 8.38 13.26
C LEU A 102 4.09 9.67 12.97
N PHE A 103 3.70 9.87 11.72
CA PHE A 103 2.76 10.91 11.35
C PHE A 103 1.42 10.29 10.96
N ASN A 104 0.35 10.64 11.65
CA ASN A 104 -1.01 10.27 11.29
C ASN A 104 -1.69 11.44 10.57
N ARG A 105 -2.12 11.17 9.34
CA ARG A 105 -2.88 12.09 8.49
C ARG A 105 -4.22 11.47 8.14
N ASP A 106 -5.32 12.05 8.61
CA ASP A 106 -6.67 11.61 8.24
C ASP A 106 -6.89 10.10 8.49
N ASN A 107 -6.40 9.58 9.63
CA ASN A 107 -6.36 8.15 9.99
C ASN A 107 -5.51 7.25 9.08
N SER A 108 -4.58 7.83 8.32
CA SER A 108 -3.52 7.14 7.58
C SER A 108 -2.18 7.34 8.30
N PRO A 109 -1.76 6.38 9.16
CA PRO A 109 -0.47 6.43 9.83
C PRO A 109 0.67 6.15 8.85
N VAL A 110 1.70 6.98 8.87
CA VAL A 110 2.96 6.79 8.13
C VAL A 110 4.16 6.87 9.06
N PRO A 111 4.89 5.76 9.25
CA PRO A 111 6.18 5.78 9.95
C PRO A 111 7.21 6.57 9.17
N TYR A 112 8.02 7.34 9.89
CA TYR A 112 9.18 8.03 9.36
C TYR A 112 10.39 7.08 9.35
N ASP A 113 11.09 7.03 8.22
CA ASP A 113 12.24 6.15 7.97
C ASP A 113 13.58 6.89 7.81
N GLY A 114 13.59 8.21 8.08
CA GLY A 114 14.80 9.05 7.99
C GLY A 114 15.40 9.40 9.34
N ASP A 115 16.42 10.27 9.34
CA ASP A 115 17.07 10.70 10.56
C ASP A 115 16.23 11.75 11.29
N ILE A 116 16.15 11.65 12.62
CA ILE A 116 15.33 12.55 13.44
C ILE A 116 16.09 13.87 13.67
N ASN A 117 15.97 14.78 12.71
CA ASN A 117 16.44 16.16 12.77
C ASN A 117 15.37 17.10 12.18
N ASP A 118 15.42 18.38 12.53
CA ASP A 118 14.38 19.36 12.16
C ASP A 118 14.19 19.48 10.64
N GLU A 119 15.30 19.62 9.90
CA GLU A 119 15.29 19.86 8.45
C GLU A 119 14.69 18.69 7.69
N GLU A 120 15.21 17.47 7.89
CA GLU A 120 14.74 16.28 7.16
C GLU A 120 13.32 15.89 7.57
N LEU A 121 12.98 15.98 8.86
CA LEU A 121 11.64 15.69 9.36
C LEU A 121 10.61 16.65 8.77
N SER A 122 10.94 17.94 8.71
CA SER A 122 10.09 18.98 8.14
C SER A 122 9.84 18.76 6.65
N ASP A 123 10.89 18.49 5.87
CA ASP A 123 10.78 18.19 4.44
C ASP A 123 9.95 16.93 4.19
N TRP A 124 10.15 15.90 5.01
CA TRP A 124 9.37 14.67 4.93
C TRP A 124 7.91 14.91 5.28
N LEU A 125 7.59 15.70 6.31
CA LEU A 125 6.20 16.03 6.67
C LEU A 125 5.46 16.72 5.53
N ILE A 126 6.12 17.64 4.82
CA ILE A 126 5.54 18.30 3.65
C ILE A 126 5.24 17.29 2.53
N GLN A 127 6.12 16.33 2.29
CA GLN A 127 5.89 15.28 1.29
C GLN A 127 4.80 14.30 1.72
N ALA A 128 4.77 13.96 3.00
CA ALA A 128 3.87 13.03 3.63
C ALA A 128 2.50 13.63 3.96
N GLN A 129 2.28 14.94 3.85
CA GLN A 129 1.00 15.58 4.21
C GLN A 129 -0.21 15.10 3.38
N GLU A 130 0.00 14.37 2.30
CA GLU A 130 -1.09 13.76 1.53
C GLU A 130 -0.93 12.24 1.51
N VAL A 131 -2.06 11.54 1.41
CA VAL A 131 -2.04 10.08 1.21
C VAL A 131 -1.54 9.80 -0.21
N ALA A 132 -0.33 9.26 -0.31
CA ALA A 132 0.30 8.92 -1.59
C ALA A 132 -0.16 7.56 -2.13
N THR A 133 -0.73 6.69 -1.29
CA THR A 133 -1.26 5.39 -1.72
C THR A 133 -2.61 5.56 -2.42
N LYS A 134 -2.84 4.76 -3.46
CA LYS A 134 -4.11 4.69 -4.19
C LYS A 134 -4.86 3.42 -3.81
N VAL A 135 -6.18 3.49 -3.68
CA VAL A 135 -7.02 2.29 -3.54
C VAL A 135 -7.44 1.86 -4.95
N LEU A 136 -7.15 0.61 -5.30
CA LEU A 136 -7.61 -0.01 -6.54
C LEU A 136 -8.63 -1.08 -6.22
N VAL A 137 -9.70 -1.12 -7.03
CA VAL A 137 -10.75 -2.13 -6.92
C VAL A 137 -10.94 -2.85 -8.25
N ASP A 138 -11.68 -3.97 -8.23
CA ASP A 138 -11.99 -4.79 -9.41
C ASP A 138 -12.44 -3.96 -10.62
N LEU A 139 -13.19 -2.89 -10.40
CA LEU A 139 -13.74 -2.02 -11.45
C LEU A 139 -12.77 -0.95 -11.96
N THR A 140 -11.80 -0.51 -11.14
CA THR A 140 -10.97 0.66 -11.46
C THR A 140 -9.54 0.29 -11.82
N PHE A 141 -9.08 -0.92 -11.45
CA PHE A 141 -7.71 -1.37 -11.62
C PHE A 141 -7.22 -1.19 -13.06
N GLU A 142 -7.95 -1.68 -14.07
CA GLU A 142 -7.51 -1.60 -15.48
C GLU A 142 -7.43 -0.17 -15.98
N HIS A 143 -8.47 0.63 -15.72
CA HIS A 143 -8.54 2.00 -16.19
C HIS A 143 -7.47 2.88 -15.53
N GLN A 144 -7.16 2.65 -14.25
CA GLN A 144 -6.18 3.43 -13.51
C GLN A 144 -4.74 3.00 -13.78
N THR A 145 -4.47 1.69 -13.85
CA THR A 145 -3.09 1.20 -14.01
C THR A 145 -2.66 1.12 -15.47
N GLN A 146 -3.60 0.87 -16.39
CA GLN A 146 -3.31 0.54 -17.79
C GLN A 146 -2.15 -0.46 -17.92
N ALA A 147 -2.10 -1.41 -16.99
CA ALA A 147 -0.90 -2.23 -16.78
C ALA A 147 -0.56 -3.07 -18.02
N ILE A 148 -1.57 -3.59 -18.72
CA ILE A 148 -1.41 -4.42 -19.94
C ILE A 148 -0.80 -3.61 -21.09
N THR A 149 -1.30 -2.41 -21.35
CA THR A 149 -0.82 -1.57 -22.48
C THR A 149 0.53 -0.93 -22.19
N GLY A 150 0.96 -0.95 -20.92
CA GLY A 150 2.33 -0.63 -20.53
C GLY A 150 2.69 0.84 -20.61
N GLY A 151 1.73 1.76 -20.79
CA GLY A 151 2.08 3.16 -20.91
C GLY A 151 0.89 4.11 -21.03
N THR A 152 0.48 4.69 -19.90
CA THR A 152 0.16 6.13 -19.79
C THR A 152 0.24 6.61 -18.34
N THR A 153 0.01 5.74 -17.35
CA THR A 153 -0.08 6.15 -15.93
C THR A 153 1.18 5.87 -15.10
N GLY A 154 2.25 5.38 -15.73
CA GLY A 154 3.54 5.08 -15.11
C GLY A 154 3.63 3.68 -14.51
N ASP A 155 4.71 3.43 -13.77
CA ASP A 155 4.94 2.16 -13.07
C ASP A 155 4.09 2.09 -11.79
N TRP A 156 3.69 0.87 -11.39
CA TRP A 156 2.83 0.65 -10.22
C TRP A 156 3.39 -0.44 -9.30
N LEU A 157 3.52 -0.13 -8.01
CA LEU A 157 3.71 -1.11 -6.95
C LEU A 157 2.35 -1.35 -6.27
N VAL A 158 1.80 -2.55 -6.42
CA VAL A 158 0.48 -2.90 -5.88
C VAL A 158 0.62 -3.94 -4.78
N VAL A 159 0.09 -3.65 -3.60
CA VAL A 159 -0.04 -4.61 -2.49
C VAL A 159 -1.46 -5.13 -2.39
N PHE A 160 -1.59 -6.45 -2.40
CA PHE A 160 -2.82 -7.17 -2.09
C PHE A 160 -2.80 -7.50 -0.60
N TYR A 161 -3.81 -7.04 0.13
CA TYR A 161 -3.85 -7.13 1.60
C TYR A 161 -5.21 -7.59 2.12
N LYS A 162 -5.26 -7.92 3.41
CA LYS A 162 -6.46 -8.07 4.23
C LYS A 162 -6.27 -7.30 5.52
N ASP A 163 -7.35 -7.04 6.25
CA ASP A 163 -7.28 -6.32 7.53
C ASP A 163 -6.47 -7.10 8.58
N SER A 164 -6.46 -8.44 8.52
CA SER A 164 -5.69 -9.30 9.42
C SER A 164 -4.16 -9.24 9.23
N CYS A 165 -3.69 -8.70 8.11
CA CYS A 165 -2.27 -8.53 7.74
C CYS A 165 -1.93 -7.04 7.52
N SER A 166 -2.69 -6.16 8.18
CA SER A 166 -2.61 -4.70 8.01
C SER A 166 -1.34 -4.06 8.59
N SER A 167 -0.60 -4.77 9.45
CA SER A 167 0.64 -4.25 10.07
C SER A 167 1.70 -3.83 9.04
N SER A 168 1.73 -4.48 7.86
CA SER A 168 2.65 -4.11 6.78
C SER A 168 2.18 -2.90 5.96
N LEU A 169 0.91 -2.49 6.07
CA LEU A 169 0.35 -1.39 5.27
C LEU A 169 1.00 -0.04 5.60
N THR A 170 1.36 0.19 6.86
CA THR A 170 2.08 1.39 7.28
C THR A 170 3.41 1.53 6.56
N THR A 171 4.11 0.41 6.31
CA THR A 171 5.34 0.41 5.52
C THR A 171 5.07 0.82 4.07
N PHE A 172 3.96 0.39 3.47
CA PHE A 172 3.58 0.80 2.12
C PHE A 172 3.22 2.28 2.06
N GLU A 173 2.66 2.87 3.12
CA GLU A 173 2.46 4.32 3.20
C GLU A 173 3.81 5.06 3.15
N THR A 174 4.82 4.61 3.92
CA THR A 174 6.16 5.21 3.89
C THR A 174 6.81 5.07 2.50
N VAL A 175 6.74 3.87 1.91
CA VAL A 175 7.24 3.61 0.55
C VAL A 175 6.54 4.49 -0.48
N ALA A 176 5.24 4.73 -0.34
CA ALA A 176 4.48 5.61 -1.23
C ALA A 176 4.95 7.06 -1.15
N VAL A 177 5.26 7.57 0.05
CA VAL A 177 5.86 8.90 0.21
C VAL A 177 7.20 8.97 -0.52
N ARG A 178 8.09 8.00 -0.31
CA ARG A 178 9.43 7.97 -0.93
C ARG A 178 9.40 7.77 -2.46
N LEU A 179 8.35 7.15 -3.00
CA LEU A 179 8.15 6.93 -4.43
C LEU A 179 7.24 7.97 -5.10
N LYS A 180 6.75 8.98 -4.36
CA LYS A 180 5.85 10.02 -4.88
C LYS A 180 6.45 10.67 -6.15
N GLY A 181 5.65 10.71 -7.22
CA GLY A 181 6.06 11.24 -8.52
C GLY A 181 6.95 10.33 -9.38
N LYS A 182 7.45 9.20 -8.85
CA LYS A 182 8.31 8.24 -9.58
C LYS A 182 7.57 6.93 -9.88
N THR A 183 6.87 6.38 -8.91
CA THR A 183 6.13 5.12 -9.03
C THR A 183 4.85 5.23 -8.21
N ASN A 184 3.73 4.83 -8.80
CA ASN A 184 2.47 4.80 -8.08
C ASN A 184 2.47 3.64 -7.09
N VAL A 185 2.04 3.88 -5.86
CA VAL A 185 1.83 2.80 -4.88
C VAL A 185 0.34 2.65 -4.66
N ALA A 186 -0.15 1.41 -4.70
CA ALA A 186 -1.56 1.12 -4.55
C ALA A 186 -1.83 -0.08 -3.66
N LYS A 187 -3.02 -0.10 -3.07
CA LYS A 187 -3.52 -1.16 -2.21
C LYS A 187 -4.82 -1.74 -2.77
N VAL A 188 -4.94 -3.06 -2.71
CA VAL A 188 -6.12 -3.83 -3.12
C VAL A 188 -6.52 -4.74 -1.96
N ASN A 189 -7.75 -4.58 -1.46
CA ASN A 189 -8.30 -5.49 -0.46
C ASN A 189 -8.68 -6.82 -1.12
N ILE A 190 -8.09 -7.93 -0.67
CA ILE A 190 -8.30 -9.27 -1.21
C ILE A 190 -9.75 -9.74 -1.01
N ASP A 191 -10.37 -9.42 0.12
CA ASP A 191 -11.71 -9.91 0.46
C ASP A 191 -12.79 -9.18 -0.35
N GLU A 192 -12.55 -7.92 -0.71
CA GLU A 192 -13.48 -7.10 -1.49
C GLU A 192 -13.32 -7.26 -3.01
N ASN A 193 -12.19 -7.79 -3.49
CA ASN A 193 -11.82 -7.78 -4.91
C ASN A 193 -11.49 -9.17 -5.47
N PRO A 194 -12.46 -10.10 -5.48
CA PRO A 194 -12.24 -11.49 -5.87
C PRO A 194 -11.84 -11.67 -7.34
N LYS A 195 -12.22 -10.76 -8.25
CA LYS A 195 -11.81 -10.87 -9.66
C LYS A 195 -10.32 -10.62 -9.82
N LEU A 196 -9.79 -9.58 -9.17
CA LEU A 196 -8.35 -9.31 -9.17
C LEU A 196 -7.57 -10.44 -8.50
N VAL A 197 -8.09 -10.99 -7.39
CA VAL A 197 -7.49 -12.14 -6.70
C VAL A 197 -7.39 -13.35 -7.61
N SER A 198 -8.47 -13.71 -8.29
CA SER A 198 -8.48 -14.83 -9.25
C SER A 198 -7.54 -14.55 -10.41
N ARG A 199 -7.63 -13.37 -11.02
CA ARG A 199 -6.84 -12.98 -12.18
C ARG A 199 -5.34 -12.99 -11.92
N PHE A 200 -4.89 -12.43 -10.80
CA PHE A 200 -3.48 -12.40 -10.42
C PHE A 200 -3.05 -13.61 -9.59
N SER A 201 -3.93 -14.61 -9.41
CA SER A 201 -3.68 -15.82 -8.63
C SER A 201 -3.13 -15.52 -7.22
N ILE A 202 -3.76 -14.57 -6.53
CA ILE A 202 -3.36 -14.13 -5.19
C ILE A 202 -3.77 -15.20 -4.18
N THR A 203 -2.80 -15.79 -3.49
CA THR A 203 -3.02 -16.88 -2.52
C THR A 203 -2.55 -16.54 -1.10
N LYS A 204 -1.62 -15.59 -0.97
CA LYS A 204 -1.00 -15.20 0.31
C LYS A 204 -1.32 -13.75 0.63
N CYS A 205 -1.30 -13.42 1.93
CA CYS A 205 -1.32 -12.04 2.39
C CYS A 205 -0.07 -11.71 3.22
N PRO A 206 0.56 -10.54 3.01
CA PRO A 206 0.38 -9.67 1.84
C PRO A 206 1.06 -10.28 0.60
N THR A 207 0.57 -9.93 -0.60
CA THR A 207 1.24 -10.23 -1.88
C THR A 207 1.51 -8.92 -2.59
N THR A 208 2.76 -8.70 -3.03
CA THR A 208 3.13 -7.46 -3.73
C THR A 208 3.58 -7.75 -5.14
N ILE A 209 3.07 -6.94 -6.09
CA ILE A 209 3.36 -7.06 -7.51
C ILE A 209 3.79 -5.68 -8.03
N PHE A 210 4.92 -5.64 -8.71
CA PHE A 210 5.42 -4.46 -9.42
C PHE A 210 5.08 -4.58 -10.91
N PHE A 211 4.33 -3.62 -11.44
CA PHE A 211 3.95 -3.53 -12.83
C PHE A 211 4.78 -2.47 -13.53
N ARG A 212 5.45 -2.86 -14.62
CA ARG A 212 6.31 -2.00 -15.41
C ARG A 212 6.30 -2.42 -16.86
N GLN A 213 5.98 -1.49 -17.75
CA GLN A 213 6.10 -1.66 -19.21
C GLN A 213 5.42 -2.94 -19.74
N GLY A 214 4.17 -3.20 -19.35
CA GLY A 214 3.40 -4.37 -19.81
C GLY A 214 3.79 -5.70 -19.15
N THR A 215 4.72 -5.67 -18.20
CA THR A 215 5.23 -6.84 -17.48
C THR A 215 4.96 -6.68 -15.99
N MET A 216 4.79 -7.79 -15.29
CA MET A 216 4.68 -7.80 -13.84
C MET A 216 5.76 -8.66 -13.18
N TYR A 217 6.18 -8.24 -12.00
CA TYR A 217 7.22 -8.88 -11.18
C TYR A 217 6.66 -9.08 -9.77
N ARG A 218 6.69 -10.30 -9.25
CA ARG A 218 6.21 -10.60 -7.90
C ARG A 218 7.34 -10.41 -6.89
N HIS A 219 7.00 -9.84 -5.74
CA HIS A 219 7.88 -9.83 -4.58
C HIS A 219 7.83 -11.22 -3.92
N GLU A 220 8.96 -11.92 -3.89
CA GLU A 220 9.03 -13.31 -3.38
C GLU A 220 9.50 -13.40 -1.92
N VAL A 221 9.92 -12.28 -1.31
CA VAL A 221 10.41 -12.28 0.07
C VAL A 221 9.28 -12.05 1.05
N ASP A 222 9.17 -12.89 2.08
CA ASP A 222 8.26 -12.70 3.20
C ASP A 222 8.73 -11.61 4.19
N LYS A 223 9.38 -10.55 3.69
CA LYS A 223 9.82 -9.37 4.46
C LYS A 223 9.42 -8.10 3.73
N TYR A 224 8.74 -7.22 4.48
CA TYR A 224 8.16 -5.98 4.00
C TYR A 224 8.73 -4.80 4.79
N THR A 225 10.02 -4.51 4.60
CA THR A 225 10.64 -3.29 5.14
C THR A 225 10.75 -2.23 4.05
N VAL A 226 10.79 -0.95 4.43
CA VAL A 226 10.90 0.17 3.48
C VAL A 226 12.08 -0.03 2.53
N LYS A 227 13.26 -0.35 3.07
CA LYS A 227 14.47 -0.60 2.29
C LYS A 227 14.32 -1.73 1.27
N ILE A 228 13.71 -2.85 1.67
CA ILE A 228 13.51 -4.00 0.78
C ILE A 228 12.58 -3.61 -0.36
N LEU A 229 11.44 -2.97 -0.06
CA LEU A 229 10.46 -2.56 -1.07
C LEU A 229 10.99 -1.49 -2.02
N LEU A 230 11.74 -0.51 -1.51
CA LEU A 230 12.39 0.51 -2.35
C LEU A 230 13.43 -0.13 -3.29
N SER A 231 14.30 -1.00 -2.76
CA SER A 231 15.30 -1.68 -3.60
C SER A 231 14.66 -2.62 -4.62
N PHE A 232 13.52 -3.24 -4.29
CA PHE A 232 12.72 -4.03 -5.21
C PHE A 232 12.27 -3.23 -6.42
N VAL A 233 11.61 -2.09 -6.20
CA VAL A 233 11.13 -1.20 -7.28
C VAL A 233 12.27 -0.59 -8.07
N GLN A 234 13.36 -0.20 -7.41
CA GLN A 234 14.44 0.55 -8.05
C GLN A 234 15.35 -0.33 -8.91
N ALA A 235 15.67 -1.54 -8.45
CA ALA A 235 16.70 -2.36 -9.10
C ALA A 235 16.39 -3.84 -9.10
N TRP A 236 15.99 -4.41 -7.96
CA TRP A 236 15.98 -5.86 -7.78
C TRP A 236 14.94 -6.59 -8.64
N TYR A 237 13.82 -5.95 -9.01
CA TYR A 237 12.84 -6.53 -9.93
C TYR A 237 13.45 -7.04 -11.25
N ARG A 238 14.59 -6.47 -11.70
CA ARG A 238 15.28 -6.87 -12.94
C ARG A 238 15.83 -8.30 -12.89
N ASN A 239 16.10 -8.81 -11.70
CA ASN A 239 16.61 -10.17 -11.48
C ASN A 239 15.47 -11.16 -11.17
N MET A 240 14.24 -10.67 -11.08
CA MET A 240 13.06 -11.49 -10.80
C MET A 240 12.49 -12.05 -12.10
N LYS A 241 11.71 -13.12 -11.97
CA LYS A 241 11.00 -13.70 -13.11
C LYS A 241 9.97 -12.70 -13.65
N ALA A 242 10.16 -12.30 -14.92
CA ALA A 242 9.18 -11.51 -15.65
C ALA A 242 7.94 -12.35 -15.98
N GLU A 243 6.77 -11.88 -15.57
CA GLU A 243 5.48 -12.49 -15.89
C GLU A 243 4.67 -11.57 -16.82
N LYS A 244 3.96 -12.16 -17.78
CA LYS A 244 2.98 -11.42 -18.56
C LYS A 244 1.76 -11.12 -17.69
N ILE A 245 1.22 -9.92 -17.85
CA ILE A 245 0.01 -9.52 -17.12
C ILE A 245 -1.18 -10.33 -17.69
N PRO A 246 -1.90 -11.08 -16.84
CA PRO A 246 -3.08 -11.81 -17.29
C PRO A 246 -4.17 -10.84 -17.73
N PHE A 247 -4.91 -11.19 -18.79
CA PHE A 247 -6.07 -10.43 -19.23
C PHE A 247 -7.21 -10.54 -18.21
N GLU A 248 -8.11 -9.57 -18.22
CA GLU A 248 -9.34 -9.68 -17.43
C GLU A 248 -10.22 -10.80 -17.99
N PRO A 249 -10.68 -11.76 -17.17
CA PRO A 249 -11.55 -12.82 -17.65
C PRO A 249 -12.88 -12.24 -18.12
N THR A 250 -13.14 -12.35 -19.43
CA THR A 250 -14.40 -11.89 -20.03
C THR A 250 -15.56 -12.84 -19.68
N ALA A 251 -16.80 -12.39 -19.92
CA ALA A 251 -17.98 -13.24 -19.74
C ALA A 251 -17.92 -14.50 -20.64
N PHE A 252 -17.30 -14.39 -21.82
CA PHE A 252 -17.05 -15.52 -22.70
C PHE A 252 -16.02 -16.49 -22.11
N ASP A 253 -14.94 -15.97 -21.52
CA ASP A 253 -13.92 -16.81 -20.87
C ASP A 253 -14.52 -17.65 -19.74
N LYS A 254 -15.36 -17.06 -18.89
CA LYS A 254 -16.09 -17.79 -17.84
C LYS A 254 -16.98 -18.90 -18.40
N ALA A 255 -17.68 -18.64 -19.50
CA ALA A 255 -18.49 -19.65 -20.16
C ALA A 255 -17.61 -20.80 -20.68
N THR A 256 -16.49 -20.49 -21.33
CA THR A 256 -15.55 -21.51 -21.81
C THR A 256 -14.89 -22.29 -20.67
N GLU A 257 -14.60 -21.66 -19.54
CA GLU A 257 -14.03 -22.33 -18.36
C GLU A 257 -15.05 -23.28 -17.72
N ASN A 258 -16.31 -22.88 -17.59
CA ASN A 258 -17.38 -23.76 -17.11
C ASN A 258 -17.56 -24.98 -18.03
N ILE A 259 -17.50 -24.77 -19.35
CA ILE A 259 -17.55 -25.84 -20.34
C ILE A 259 -16.31 -26.75 -20.19
N ALA A 260 -15.12 -26.18 -20.05
CA ALA A 260 -13.88 -26.94 -19.87
C ALA A 260 -13.89 -27.76 -18.57
N LEU A 261 -14.39 -27.20 -17.48
CA LEU A 261 -14.56 -27.89 -16.20
C LEU A 261 -15.59 -29.03 -16.31
N PHE A 262 -16.70 -28.78 -17.00
CA PHE A 262 -17.70 -29.83 -17.27
C PHE A 262 -17.09 -30.98 -18.07
N ILE A 263 -16.34 -30.69 -19.14
CA ILE A 263 -15.63 -31.69 -19.94
C ILE A 263 -14.60 -32.43 -19.07
N LYS A 264 -13.79 -31.72 -18.28
CA LYS A 264 -12.78 -32.32 -17.39
C LYS A 264 -13.41 -33.26 -16.36
N LYS A 265 -14.56 -32.89 -15.78
CA LYS A 265 -15.31 -33.74 -14.84
C LYS A 265 -15.81 -35.01 -15.50
N GLN A 266 -16.33 -34.92 -16.73
CA GLN A 266 -16.78 -36.07 -17.51
C GLN A 266 -15.60 -36.97 -17.92
N LEU A 267 -14.47 -36.40 -18.31
CA LEU A 267 -13.25 -37.13 -18.66
C LEU A 267 -12.55 -37.80 -17.46
N ASN A 268 -12.71 -37.26 -16.25
CA ASN A 268 -12.15 -37.86 -15.03
C ASN A 268 -13.12 -38.84 -14.33
N GLY A 269 -14.33 -39.02 -14.86
CA GLY A 269 -15.31 -39.98 -14.36
C GLY A 269 -15.09 -41.42 -14.86
N PRO A 270 -15.87 -42.39 -14.37
CA PRO A 270 -15.78 -43.80 -14.77
C PRO A 270 -15.98 -44.02 -16.28
N ASN A 271 -16.64 -43.07 -16.96
CA ASN A 271 -16.96 -43.13 -18.39
C ASN A 271 -15.85 -42.56 -19.30
N ARG A 272 -14.67 -42.23 -18.76
CA ARG A 272 -13.53 -41.64 -19.51
C ARG A 272 -13.26 -42.32 -20.86
N LYS A 273 -13.16 -43.65 -20.86
CA LYS A 273 -12.82 -44.43 -22.06
C LYS A 273 -13.89 -44.31 -23.15
N ILE A 274 -15.16 -44.27 -22.75
CA ILE A 274 -16.30 -44.13 -23.67
C ILE A 274 -16.31 -42.73 -24.27
N ILE A 275 -16.12 -41.69 -23.45
CA ILE A 275 -16.15 -40.30 -23.88
C ILE A 275 -14.99 -39.99 -24.84
N LEU A 276 -13.77 -40.46 -24.55
CA LEU A 276 -12.63 -40.30 -25.45
C LEU A 276 -12.82 -41.06 -26.77
N GLY A 277 -13.42 -42.25 -26.74
CA GLY A 277 -13.73 -43.03 -27.94
C GLY A 277 -14.75 -42.34 -28.84
N VAL A 278 -15.88 -41.89 -28.27
CA VAL A 278 -16.94 -41.19 -29.01
C VAL A 278 -16.45 -39.83 -29.51
N GLY A 279 -15.78 -39.05 -28.66
CA GLY A 279 -15.21 -37.75 -29.03
C GLY A 279 -14.16 -37.84 -30.13
N GLY A 280 -13.25 -38.82 -30.04
CA GLY A 280 -12.25 -39.09 -31.07
C GLY A 280 -12.87 -39.51 -32.41
N GLY A 281 -13.93 -40.33 -32.37
CA GLY A 281 -14.67 -40.74 -33.57
C GLY A 281 -15.36 -39.56 -34.28
N ILE A 282 -16.07 -38.71 -33.53
CA ILE A 282 -16.74 -37.52 -34.07
C ILE A 282 -15.71 -36.51 -34.63
N GLY A 283 -14.64 -36.25 -33.89
CA GLY A 283 -13.56 -35.36 -34.33
C GLY A 283 -12.86 -35.86 -35.59
N GLY A 284 -12.59 -37.17 -35.67
CA GLY A 284 -12.01 -37.80 -36.86
C GLY A 284 -12.93 -37.70 -38.08
N LEU A 285 -14.25 -37.90 -37.90
CA LEU A 285 -15.24 -37.77 -38.96
C LEU A 285 -15.32 -36.33 -39.48
N LEU A 286 -15.34 -35.33 -38.57
CA LEU A 286 -15.33 -33.92 -38.94
C LEU A 286 -14.05 -33.51 -39.68
N ALA A 287 -12.89 -33.97 -39.23
CA ALA A 287 -11.62 -33.73 -39.91
C ALA A 287 -11.60 -34.35 -41.32
N LEU A 288 -12.14 -35.57 -41.48
CA LEU A 288 -12.30 -36.24 -42.78
C LEU A 288 -13.23 -35.45 -43.71
N ILE A 289 -14.36 -34.95 -43.19
CA ILE A 289 -15.29 -34.12 -43.96
C ILE A 289 -14.62 -32.80 -44.39
N ILE A 290 -13.90 -32.14 -43.49
CA ILE A 290 -13.16 -30.90 -43.81
C ILE A 290 -12.08 -31.17 -44.86
N LEU A 291 -11.31 -32.26 -44.72
CA LEU A 291 -10.30 -32.67 -45.70
C LEU A 291 -10.92 -32.97 -47.06
N VAL A 292 -12.04 -33.68 -47.12
CA VAL A 292 -12.77 -33.98 -48.37
C VAL A 292 -13.31 -32.69 -49.00
N CYS A 293 -13.83 -31.75 -48.21
CA CYS A 293 -14.30 -30.45 -48.67
C CYS A 293 -13.14 -29.57 -49.19
N CYS A 294 -12.00 -29.57 -48.52
CA CYS A 294 -10.78 -28.86 -48.97
C CYS A 294 -10.21 -29.48 -50.26
N CYS A 295 -10.18 -30.81 -50.37
CA CYS A 295 -9.71 -31.51 -51.56
C CYS A 295 -10.62 -31.30 -52.78
N ARG A 296 -11.94 -31.16 -52.59
CA ARG A 296 -12.89 -30.89 -53.69
C ARG A 296 -12.78 -29.47 -54.24
N ARG A 297 -12.33 -28.49 -53.45
CA ARG A 297 -12.16 -27.09 -53.88
C ARG A 297 -10.94 -26.83 -54.79
N SER A 298 -9.99 -27.76 -54.84
CA SER A 298 -8.75 -27.63 -55.63
C SER A 298 -8.93 -27.92 -57.14
N LYS A 299 -10.02 -28.58 -57.55
CA LYS A 299 -10.28 -28.86 -58.98
C LYS A 299 -11.16 -27.77 -59.59
N SER A 300 -10.54 -26.69 -60.06
CA SER A 300 -11.14 -25.83 -61.11
C SER A 300 -10.58 -26.23 -62.48
N PRO A 301 -11.38 -26.21 -63.57
CA PRO A 301 -10.98 -26.73 -64.87
C PRO A 301 -10.05 -25.75 -65.59
N THR A 302 -8.94 -26.29 -66.11
CA THR A 302 -7.98 -25.59 -66.98
C THR A 302 -8.70 -25.00 -68.19
N LYS A 303 -8.60 -23.67 -68.39
CA LYS A 303 -9.10 -22.99 -69.58
C LYS A 303 -8.32 -23.45 -70.83
N GLU A 304 -9.07 -23.90 -71.82
CA GLU A 304 -8.69 -24.25 -73.17
C GLU A 304 -8.06 -23.04 -73.90
N LYS A 305 -6.94 -23.26 -74.60
CA LYS A 305 -6.26 -22.21 -75.39
C LYS A 305 -6.88 -22.12 -76.78
N THR A 306 -7.31 -20.90 -77.13
CA THR A 306 -7.68 -20.46 -78.47
C THR A 306 -6.54 -20.69 -79.47
N GLN A 307 -6.90 -21.18 -80.65
CA GLN A 307 -6.15 -20.99 -81.89
C GLN A 307 -6.95 -20.05 -82.79
#